data_AF-Q1QUZ3-F1
#
_entry.id   AF-Q1QUZ3-F1
#
_cell.length_a   1.000
_cell.length_b   1.000
_cell.length_c   1.000
_cell.angle_alpha   90.00
_cell.angle_beta   90.00
_cell.angle_gamma   90.00
#
_symmetry.space_group_name_H-M   'P 1'
#
loop_
_entity.id
_entity.type
_entity.pdbx_description
1 polymer ?
#
loop_
_entity_poly.entity_id
_entity_poly.type
_entity_poly.pdbx_seq_one_letter_code
_entity_poly.pdbx_strand_id
1 'polypeptide(L)'
;MQDYFEQLENELEAIKQLGSRSGANGFFGQEALRFYSIAGTLLKSFSCDKDADVDERYITHILSRSILENYFWVIYLFDDPAQTASRYAGLVDAFKLDYHKLLNEPLLPHKDKLESSDPSWSSLNRAMGVNSVLAQVKNDYGDRLNYLYFIYRITSFDTHGKSLDAIFQEAFGKQVNFPVLDIGYAIKLIAKQYMVTLDQLRNAGEI
;
A
#
# COMPACT_ATOMS: atom_id res chain seq x y z
N MET A 1 24.24 -9.12 2.45
CA MET A 1 22.80 -9.19 2.11
C MET A 1 22.56 -8.06 1.14
N GLN A 2 21.95 -8.34 -0.01
CA GLN A 2 21.84 -7.38 -1.12
C GLN A 2 20.85 -6.26 -0.74
N ASP A 3 21.20 -4.99 -0.96
CA ASP A 3 20.31 -3.86 -0.70
C ASP A 3 19.37 -3.66 -1.88
N TYR A 4 18.17 -4.23 -1.77
CA TYR A 4 17.14 -4.13 -2.79
C TYR A 4 16.52 -2.73 -2.89
N PHE A 5 16.61 -1.90 -1.85
CA PHE A 5 16.08 -0.55 -1.88
C PHE A 5 17.00 0.36 -2.71
N GLU A 6 18.31 0.26 -2.53
CA GLU A 6 19.31 0.94 -3.37
C GLU A 6 19.22 0.50 -4.84
N GLN A 7 18.89 -0.77 -5.11
CA GLN A 7 18.70 -1.23 -6.49
C GLN A 7 17.46 -0.64 -7.14
N LEU A 8 16.36 -0.51 -6.39
CA LEU A 8 15.16 0.15 -6.88
C LEU A 8 15.45 1.62 -7.26
N GLU A 9 16.39 2.29 -6.58
CA GLU A 9 16.82 3.65 -6.93
C GLU A 9 17.41 3.73 -8.35
N ASN A 10 18.15 2.71 -8.78
CA ASN A 10 18.72 2.66 -10.12
C ASN A 10 17.65 2.49 -11.23
N GLU A 11 16.46 2.03 -10.87
CA GLU A 11 15.33 1.82 -11.79
C GLU A 11 14.38 3.02 -11.85
N LEU A 12 14.64 4.10 -11.11
CA LEU A 12 13.71 5.22 -10.98
C LEU A 12 13.33 5.89 -12.30
N GLU A 13 14.24 5.97 -13.27
CA GLU A 13 13.92 6.56 -14.57
C GLU A 13 12.92 5.70 -15.35
N ALA A 14 13.09 4.37 -15.36
CA ALA A 14 12.12 3.46 -15.97
C ALA A 14 10.76 3.52 -15.24
N ILE A 15 10.79 3.58 -13.91
CA ILE A 15 9.59 3.70 -13.06
C ILE A 15 8.86 5.03 -13.33
N LYS A 16 9.57 6.15 -13.50
CA LYS A 16 8.96 7.45 -13.86
C LYS A 16 8.29 7.39 -15.21
N GLN A 17 8.94 6.78 -16.20
CA GLN A 17 8.35 6.61 -17.53
C GLN A 17 7.07 5.76 -17.46
N LEU A 18 7.09 4.65 -16.71
CA LEU A 18 5.90 3.86 -16.43
C LEU A 18 4.81 4.69 -15.76
N GLY A 19 5.14 5.42 -14.71
CA GLY A 19 4.19 6.23 -13.93
C GLY A 19 3.54 7.36 -14.73
N SER A 20 4.10 7.76 -15.87
CA SER A 20 3.47 8.74 -16.78
C SER A 20 2.36 8.14 -17.66
N ARG A 21 2.24 6.81 -17.71
CA ARG A 21 1.22 6.10 -18.48
C ARG A 21 -0.09 6.02 -17.70
N SER A 22 -1.16 5.65 -18.39
CA SER A 22 -2.42 5.26 -17.76
C SER A 22 -2.49 3.74 -17.56
N GLY A 23 -3.55 3.27 -16.90
CA GLY A 23 -3.77 1.83 -16.69
C GLY A 23 -2.96 1.23 -15.55
N ALA A 24 -2.94 -0.10 -15.47
CA ALA A 24 -2.27 -0.84 -14.39
C ALA A 24 -0.76 -0.55 -14.32
N ASN A 25 -0.09 -0.42 -15.48
CA ASN A 25 1.34 -0.11 -15.55
C ASN A 25 1.64 1.32 -15.05
N GLY A 26 0.77 2.28 -15.38
CA GLY A 26 0.80 3.64 -14.83
C GLY A 26 0.65 3.66 -13.32
N PHE A 27 -0.34 2.93 -12.81
CA PHE A 27 -0.58 2.76 -11.38
C PHE A 27 0.63 2.15 -10.67
N PHE A 28 1.22 1.07 -11.21
CA PHE A 28 2.44 0.48 -10.67
C PHE A 28 3.59 1.48 -10.59
N GLY A 29 3.85 2.23 -11.67
CA GLY A 29 4.91 3.23 -11.68
C GLY A 29 4.71 4.31 -10.62
N GLN A 30 3.49 4.84 -10.49
CA GLN A 30 3.16 5.83 -9.45
C GLN A 30 3.30 5.26 -8.03
N GLU A 31 2.85 4.03 -7.79
CA GLU A 31 2.99 3.39 -6.47
C GLU A 31 4.43 3.03 -6.12
N ALA A 32 5.26 2.68 -7.11
CA ALA A 32 6.69 2.48 -6.92
C ALA A 32 7.40 3.79 -6.54
N LEU A 33 7.06 4.92 -7.16
CA LEU A 33 7.58 6.24 -6.77
C LEU A 33 7.11 6.65 -5.37
N ARG A 34 5.82 6.46 -5.07
CA ARG A 34 5.24 6.76 -3.76
C ARG A 34 5.91 5.92 -2.67
N PHE A 35 6.11 4.63 -2.92
CA PHE A 35 6.86 3.75 -2.04
C PHE A 35 8.29 4.24 -1.85
N TYR A 36 9.03 4.52 -2.93
CA TYR A 36 10.42 5.00 -2.83
C TYR A 36 10.53 6.26 -1.97
N SER A 37 9.64 7.24 -2.18
CA SER A 37 9.60 8.49 -1.41
C SER A 37 9.35 8.24 0.09
N ILE A 38 8.31 7.47 0.41
CA ILE A 38 7.92 7.21 1.81
C ILE A 38 8.96 6.32 2.50
N ALA A 39 9.32 5.19 1.89
CA ALA A 39 10.27 4.24 2.45
C ALA A 39 11.67 4.85 2.60
N GLY A 40 12.12 5.66 1.63
CA GLY A 40 13.39 6.37 1.73
C GLY A 40 13.41 7.39 2.87
N THR A 41 12.28 8.08 3.10
CA THR A 41 12.13 8.99 4.24
C THR A 41 12.18 8.22 5.56
N LEU A 42 11.48 7.08 5.65
CA LEU A 42 11.47 6.22 6.82
C LEU A 42 12.87 5.72 7.17
N LEU A 43 13.55 5.07 6.22
CA LEU A 43 14.87 4.47 6.43
C LEU A 43 15.95 5.49 6.80
N LYS A 44 15.82 6.75 6.37
CA LYS A 44 16.82 7.81 6.64
C LYS A 44 16.59 8.55 7.96
N SER A 45 15.36 8.54 8.47
CA SER A 45 14.94 9.46 9.54
C SER A 45 14.51 8.76 10.81
N PHE A 46 14.18 7.47 10.76
CA PHE A 46 13.54 6.75 11.86
C PHE A 46 14.13 5.35 12.06
N SER A 47 14.05 4.86 13.29
CA SER A 47 14.35 3.46 13.60
C SER A 47 13.24 2.58 13.04
N CYS A 48 13.58 1.72 12.08
CA CYS A 48 12.62 0.87 11.36
C CYS A 48 12.78 -0.62 11.71
N ASP A 49 13.56 -0.97 12.72
CA ASP A 49 13.75 -2.34 13.18
C ASP A 49 12.89 -2.63 14.43
N LYS A 50 13.13 -3.77 15.07
CA LYS A 50 12.35 -4.23 16.23
C LYS A 50 12.63 -3.44 17.51
N ASP A 51 13.64 -2.58 17.49
CA ASP A 51 14.04 -1.76 18.63
C ASP A 51 13.38 -0.36 18.56
N ALA A 52 12.54 -0.10 17.54
CA ALA A 52 11.76 1.13 17.42
C ALA A 52 10.85 1.34 18.64
N ASP A 53 10.96 2.52 19.26
CA ASP A 53 10.13 2.91 20.39
C ASP A 53 8.72 3.39 19.94
N VAL A 54 7.91 3.78 20.91
CA VAL A 54 6.53 4.21 20.65
C VAL A 54 6.46 5.53 19.87
N ASP A 55 7.40 6.45 20.11
CA ASP A 55 7.42 7.76 19.45
C ASP A 55 7.77 7.61 17.97
N GLU A 56 8.76 6.77 17.66
CA GLU A 56 9.12 6.38 16.30
C GLU A 56 7.94 5.70 15.60
N ARG A 57 7.21 4.83 16.30
CA ARG A 57 6.05 4.12 15.75
C ARG A 57 4.89 5.02 15.36
N TYR A 58 4.71 6.16 16.03
CA TYR A 58 3.65 7.11 15.69
C TYR A 58 3.75 7.64 14.27
N ILE A 59 4.93 7.59 13.64
CA ILE A 59 5.09 7.94 12.24
C ILE A 59 5.41 6.73 11.37
N THR A 60 6.30 5.83 11.82
CA THR A 60 6.73 4.70 11.00
C THR A 60 5.58 3.74 10.70
N HIS A 61 4.70 3.43 11.65
CA HIS A 61 3.57 2.54 11.42
C HIS A 61 2.51 3.20 10.51
N ILE A 62 2.24 4.50 10.67
CA ILE A 62 1.28 5.24 9.84
C ILE A 62 1.72 5.26 8.38
N LEU A 63 2.98 5.64 8.15
CA LEU A 63 3.54 5.68 6.80
C LEU A 63 3.71 4.28 6.22
N SER A 64 4.07 3.28 7.03
CA SER A 64 4.14 1.88 6.60
C SER A 64 2.78 1.34 6.17
N ARG A 65 1.70 1.66 6.89
CA ARG A 65 0.33 1.28 6.50
C ARG A 65 -0.02 1.85 5.12
N SER A 66 0.34 3.11 4.90
CA SER A 66 0.13 3.84 3.64
C SER A 66 0.74 3.09 2.45
N ILE A 67 1.95 2.53 2.60
CA ILE A 67 2.61 1.77 1.52
C ILE A 67 2.16 0.30 1.44
N LEU A 68 1.81 -0.34 2.57
CA LEU A 68 1.43 -1.76 2.61
C LEU A 68 0.16 -2.06 1.81
N GLU A 69 -0.87 -1.21 1.95
CA GLU A 69 -2.15 -1.45 1.27
C GLU A 69 -1.99 -1.46 -0.25
N ASN A 70 -1.28 -0.46 -0.79
CA ASN A 70 -1.04 -0.39 -2.24
C ASN A 70 -0.04 -1.44 -2.71
N TYR A 71 0.93 -1.83 -1.89
CA TYR A 71 1.77 -3.00 -2.19
C TYR A 71 0.93 -4.27 -2.36
N PHE A 72 -0.05 -4.52 -1.49
CA PHE A 72 -0.94 -5.67 -1.61
C PHE A 72 -1.82 -5.62 -2.85
N TRP A 73 -2.24 -4.43 -3.27
CA TRP A 73 -2.89 -4.25 -4.56
C TRP A 73 -1.95 -4.53 -5.72
N VAL A 74 -0.71 -4.03 -5.70
CA VAL A 74 0.28 -4.28 -6.76
C VAL A 74 0.53 -5.77 -6.94
N ILE A 75 0.82 -6.51 -5.87
CA ILE A 75 1.02 -7.97 -6.01
C ILE A 75 -0.23 -8.67 -6.54
N TYR A 76 -1.43 -8.24 -6.15
CA TYR A 76 -2.67 -8.80 -6.69
C TYR A 76 -2.89 -8.45 -8.17
N LEU A 77 -2.60 -7.22 -8.60
CA LEU A 77 -2.78 -6.83 -10.00
C LEU A 77 -1.84 -7.61 -10.93
N PHE A 78 -0.61 -7.87 -10.50
CA PHE A 78 0.45 -8.45 -11.34
C PHE A 78 0.74 -9.93 -11.08
N ASP A 79 0.03 -10.56 -10.15
CA ASP A 79 0.11 -12.01 -9.87
C ASP A 79 -0.35 -12.88 -11.06
N ASP A 80 -1.33 -12.42 -11.84
CA ASP A 80 -1.77 -13.09 -13.07
C ASP A 80 -1.93 -12.06 -14.21
N PRO A 81 -1.01 -12.04 -15.20
CA PRO A 81 -1.06 -11.11 -16.33
C PRO A 81 -2.38 -11.16 -17.11
N ALA A 82 -3.04 -12.32 -17.18
CA ALA A 82 -4.31 -12.46 -17.90
C ALA A 82 -5.47 -11.75 -17.18
N GLN A 83 -5.32 -11.47 -15.88
CA GLN A 83 -6.33 -10.81 -15.06
C GLN A 83 -5.98 -9.35 -14.75
N THR A 84 -4.77 -8.87 -15.03
CA THR A 84 -4.32 -7.51 -14.66
C THR A 84 -5.31 -6.42 -15.07
N ALA A 85 -5.82 -6.46 -16.30
CA ALA A 85 -6.75 -5.45 -16.80
C ALA A 85 -8.10 -5.46 -16.05
N SER A 86 -8.68 -6.63 -15.80
CA SER A 86 -9.96 -6.75 -15.09
C SER A 86 -9.83 -6.42 -13.61
N ARG A 87 -8.74 -6.85 -12.97
CA ARG A 87 -8.41 -6.50 -11.58
C ARG A 87 -8.21 -4.99 -11.43
N TYR A 88 -7.53 -4.35 -12.38
CA TYR A 88 -7.33 -2.90 -12.39
C TYR A 88 -8.64 -2.13 -12.61
N ALA A 89 -9.52 -2.60 -13.51
CA ALA A 89 -10.85 -2.01 -13.66
C ALA A 89 -11.64 -2.02 -12.34
N GLY A 90 -11.56 -3.12 -11.58
CA GLY A 90 -12.15 -3.20 -10.24
C GLY A 90 -11.57 -2.21 -9.24
N LEU A 91 -10.26 -1.95 -9.28
CA LEU A 91 -9.62 -0.92 -8.46
C LEU A 91 -10.12 0.49 -8.83
N VAL A 92 -10.24 0.78 -10.13
CA VAL A 92 -10.79 2.05 -10.62
C VAL A 92 -12.25 2.23 -10.20
N ASP A 93 -13.06 1.18 -10.24
CA ASP A 93 -14.45 1.23 -9.79
C ASP A 93 -14.57 1.49 -8.28
N ALA A 94 -13.63 0.99 -7.48
CA ALA A 94 -13.54 1.33 -6.06
C ALA A 94 -13.30 2.82 -5.84
N PHE A 95 -12.35 3.40 -6.57
CA PHE A 95 -12.09 4.84 -6.52
C PHE A 95 -13.33 5.65 -6.93
N LYS A 96 -14.00 5.27 -8.02
CA LYS A 96 -15.23 5.93 -8.48
C LYS A 96 -16.31 5.95 -7.39
N LEU A 97 -16.51 4.82 -6.70
CA LEU A 97 -17.47 4.72 -5.59
C LEU A 97 -17.13 5.68 -4.46
N ASP A 98 -15.86 5.73 -4.04
CA ASP A 98 -15.45 6.56 -2.90
C ASP A 98 -15.43 8.05 -3.27
N TYR A 99 -15.02 8.40 -4.48
CA TYR A 99 -15.12 9.77 -5.00
C TYR A 99 -16.58 10.23 -5.12
N HIS A 100 -17.48 9.37 -5.59
CA HIS A 100 -18.90 9.67 -5.62
C HIS A 100 -19.48 9.92 -4.22
N LYS A 101 -19.08 9.13 -3.22
CA LYS A 101 -19.45 9.38 -1.82
C LYS A 101 -18.93 10.74 -1.34
N LEU A 102 -17.65 11.04 -1.59
CA LEU A 102 -17.03 12.31 -1.22
C LEU A 102 -17.80 13.49 -1.80
N LEU A 103 -18.14 13.46 -3.09
CA LEU A 103 -18.91 14.53 -3.70
C LEU A 103 -20.32 14.66 -3.12
N ASN A 104 -20.91 13.60 -2.59
CA ASN A 104 -22.20 13.66 -1.92
C ASN A 104 -22.11 14.15 -0.47
N GLU A 105 -20.92 14.42 0.06
CA GLU A 105 -20.76 15.00 1.39
C GLU A 105 -21.34 16.42 1.43
N PRO A 106 -22.35 16.70 2.28
CA PRO A 106 -23.06 17.99 2.26
C PRO A 106 -22.18 19.19 2.59
N LEU A 107 -21.11 18.98 3.36
CA LEU A 107 -20.19 20.01 3.84
C LEU A 107 -18.86 20.02 3.08
N LEU A 108 -18.76 19.36 1.93
CA LEU A 108 -17.54 19.32 1.15
C LEU A 108 -17.14 20.75 0.70
N PRO A 109 -16.01 21.29 1.18
CA PRO A 109 -15.56 22.62 0.77
C PRO A 109 -15.16 22.60 -0.72
N HIS A 110 -15.44 23.70 -1.43
CA HIS A 110 -15.06 23.89 -2.83
C HIS A 110 -15.54 22.79 -3.78
N LYS A 111 -16.69 22.17 -3.49
CA LYS A 111 -17.30 21.13 -4.34
C LYS A 111 -17.49 21.57 -5.80
N ASP A 112 -17.70 22.86 -6.01
CA ASP A 112 -17.80 23.51 -7.33
C ASP A 112 -16.52 23.47 -8.17
N LYS A 113 -15.36 23.20 -7.55
CA LYS A 113 -14.05 23.09 -8.23
C LYS A 113 -13.64 21.65 -8.54
N LEU A 114 -14.46 20.68 -8.13
CA LEU A 114 -14.17 19.26 -8.32
C LEU A 114 -14.90 18.74 -9.56
N GLU A 115 -14.30 17.77 -10.24
CA GLU A 115 -14.94 17.09 -11.37
C GLU A 115 -16.23 16.40 -10.92
N SER A 116 -17.29 16.46 -11.71
CA SER A 116 -18.54 15.80 -11.37
C SER A 116 -18.41 14.27 -11.44
N SER A 117 -19.02 13.56 -10.49
CA SER A 117 -19.16 12.11 -10.58
C SER A 117 -20.36 11.73 -11.44
N ASP A 118 -20.24 10.65 -12.21
CA ASP A 118 -21.38 10.04 -12.89
C ASP A 118 -22.33 9.37 -11.86
N PRO A 119 -23.65 9.62 -11.89
CA PRO A 119 -24.61 8.99 -10.98
C PRO A 119 -24.62 7.46 -11.01
N SER A 120 -24.26 6.85 -12.15
CA SER A 120 -24.15 5.38 -12.29
C SER A 120 -23.03 4.79 -11.43
N TRP A 121 -22.09 5.61 -10.93
CA TRP A 121 -21.04 5.13 -10.05
C TRP A 121 -21.57 4.60 -8.71
N SER A 122 -22.77 5.03 -8.30
CA SER A 122 -23.44 4.53 -7.09
C SER A 122 -23.79 3.04 -7.13
N SER A 123 -23.88 2.44 -8.33
CA SER A 123 -24.25 1.03 -8.53
C SER A 123 -23.08 0.14 -8.94
N LEU A 124 -21.85 0.66 -8.96
CA LEU A 124 -20.65 -0.14 -9.23
C LEU A 124 -20.39 -1.16 -8.12
N ASN A 125 -19.70 -2.24 -8.47
CA ASN A 125 -19.30 -3.25 -7.51
C ASN A 125 -18.24 -2.70 -6.56
N ARG A 126 -18.37 -2.99 -5.27
CA ARG A 126 -17.34 -2.65 -4.29
C ARG A 126 -16.09 -3.49 -4.56
N ALA A 127 -14.91 -2.87 -4.41
CA ALA A 127 -13.68 -3.62 -4.38
C ALA A 127 -13.63 -4.60 -3.21
N MET A 128 -12.82 -5.64 -3.39
CA MET A 128 -12.40 -6.50 -2.31
C MET A 128 -11.63 -5.70 -1.26
N GLY A 129 -11.87 -6.00 0.01
CA GLY A 129 -10.98 -5.52 1.08
C GLY A 129 -9.62 -6.21 1.03
N VAL A 130 -8.60 -5.60 1.65
CA VAL A 130 -7.20 -6.07 1.65
C VAL A 130 -7.04 -7.56 1.98
N ASN A 131 -7.76 -8.07 2.98
CA ASN A 131 -7.69 -9.50 3.33
C ASN A 131 -8.17 -10.41 2.18
N SER A 132 -9.23 -10.00 1.48
CA SER A 132 -9.77 -10.74 0.33
C SER A 132 -8.86 -10.63 -0.89
N VAL A 133 -8.23 -9.47 -1.11
CA VAL A 133 -7.19 -9.26 -2.13
C VAL A 133 -6.03 -10.23 -1.91
N LEU A 134 -5.48 -10.25 -0.69
CA LEU A 134 -4.41 -11.16 -0.32
C LEU A 134 -4.80 -12.64 -0.42
N ALA A 135 -6.07 -12.96 -0.17
CA ALA A 135 -6.56 -14.33 -0.33
C ALA A 135 -6.55 -14.78 -1.80
N GLN A 136 -6.54 -13.89 -2.79
CA GLN A 136 -6.47 -14.28 -4.21
C GLN A 136 -5.05 -14.62 -4.68
N VAL A 137 -4.02 -14.15 -3.98
CA VAL A 137 -2.61 -14.30 -4.38
C VAL A 137 -1.98 -15.47 -3.63
N LYS A 138 -1.08 -16.21 -4.30
CA LYS A 138 -0.33 -17.32 -3.69
C LYS A 138 1.17 -17.04 -3.72
N ASN A 139 1.89 -17.56 -2.72
CA ASN A 139 3.35 -17.65 -2.78
C ASN A 139 3.79 -18.84 -3.66
N ASP A 140 5.10 -18.98 -3.85
CA ASP A 140 5.72 -20.07 -4.64
C ASP A 140 5.42 -21.48 -4.07
N TYR A 141 5.01 -21.57 -2.82
CA TYR A 141 4.61 -22.83 -2.16
C TYR A 141 3.12 -23.14 -2.30
N GLY A 142 2.34 -22.25 -2.90
CA GLY A 142 0.89 -22.39 -3.11
C GLY A 142 0.03 -21.88 -1.96
N ASP A 143 0.62 -21.31 -0.90
CA ASP A 143 -0.11 -20.74 0.22
C ASP A 143 -0.65 -19.35 -0.12
N ARG A 144 -1.86 -19.05 0.33
CA ARG A 144 -2.49 -17.74 0.11
C ARG A 144 -1.84 -16.67 0.99
N LEU A 145 -1.64 -15.46 0.45
CA LEU A 145 -0.92 -14.40 1.15
C LEU A 145 -1.71 -13.70 2.27
N ASN A 146 -2.97 -14.11 2.54
CA ASN A 146 -3.78 -13.50 3.59
C ASN A 146 -3.22 -13.74 5.01
N TYR A 147 -2.23 -14.61 5.18
CA TYR A 147 -1.46 -14.65 6.43
C TYR A 147 -0.68 -13.34 6.71
N LEU A 148 -0.43 -12.50 5.71
CA LEU A 148 0.22 -11.19 5.89
C LEU A 148 -0.72 -10.11 6.44
N TYR A 149 -2.03 -10.38 6.50
CA TYR A 149 -3.03 -9.39 6.88
C TYR A 149 -2.84 -8.85 8.31
N PHE A 150 -2.22 -9.62 9.22
CA PHE A 150 -1.97 -9.13 10.58
C PHE A 150 -1.02 -7.92 10.61
N ILE A 151 -0.09 -7.78 9.66
CA ILE A 151 0.84 -6.65 9.58
C ILE A 151 0.05 -5.35 9.35
N TYR A 152 -0.90 -5.41 8.41
CA TYR A 152 -1.85 -4.32 8.16
C TYR A 152 -2.69 -3.99 9.40
N ARG A 153 -3.09 -5.00 10.17
CA ARG A 153 -3.87 -4.80 11.40
C ARG A 153 -3.06 -4.14 12.51
N ILE A 154 -1.80 -4.54 12.70
CA ILE A 154 -0.92 -3.95 13.72
C ILE A 154 -0.69 -2.47 13.44
N THR A 155 -0.25 -2.11 12.23
CA THR A 155 -0.01 -0.70 11.83
C THR A 155 -1.26 0.19 11.95
N SER A 156 -2.43 -0.42 11.87
CA SER A 156 -3.72 0.26 11.96
C SER A 156 -4.11 0.66 13.38
N PHE A 157 -3.56 0.03 14.42
CA PHE A 157 -3.70 0.52 15.80
C PHE A 157 -3.01 1.87 15.97
N ASP A 158 -1.79 2.04 15.43
CA ASP A 158 -1.06 3.31 15.49
C ASP A 158 -1.66 4.37 14.55
N THR A 159 -2.30 3.97 13.45
CA THR A 159 -2.92 4.92 12.50
C THR A 159 -4.26 5.48 12.97
N HIS A 160 -5.09 4.64 13.57
CA HIS A 160 -6.42 5.05 14.04
C HIS A 160 -6.45 5.39 15.55
N GLY A 161 -5.34 5.12 16.25
CA GLY A 161 -5.24 5.19 17.70
C GLY A 161 -4.70 6.53 18.18
N LYS A 162 -5.59 7.30 18.81
CA LYS A 162 -5.31 8.14 19.98
C LYS A 162 -4.13 7.58 20.82
N SER A 163 -3.24 8.43 21.33
CA SER A 163 -2.02 8.10 22.11
C SER A 163 -2.02 6.69 22.72
N LEU A 164 -1.33 5.76 22.03
CA LEU A 164 -1.45 4.32 22.28
C LEU A 164 -1.04 3.94 23.69
N ASP A 165 0.01 4.56 24.22
CA ASP A 165 0.47 4.29 25.58
C ASP A 165 -0.58 4.63 26.63
N ALA A 166 -1.21 5.80 26.52
CA ALA A 166 -2.26 6.21 27.46
C ALA A 166 -3.48 5.29 27.38
N ILE A 167 -3.91 4.93 26.17
CA ILE A 167 -5.09 4.06 26.00
C ILE A 167 -4.80 2.62 26.41
N PHE A 168 -3.63 2.09 26.09
CA PHE A 168 -3.26 0.73 26.52
C PHE A 168 -3.10 0.67 28.03
N GLN A 169 -2.48 1.66 28.65
CA GLN A 169 -2.39 1.71 30.10
C GLN A 169 -3.78 1.76 30.75
N GLU A 170 -4.69 2.60 30.24
CA GLU A 170 -6.05 2.67 30.76
C GLU A 170 -6.82 1.37 30.54
N ALA A 171 -6.72 0.76 29.36
CA ALA A 171 -7.44 -0.47 29.01
C ALA A 171 -6.97 -1.69 29.82
N PHE A 172 -5.69 -1.75 30.20
CA PHE A 172 -5.08 -2.93 30.82
C PHE A 172 -4.58 -2.71 32.26
N GLY A 173 -4.62 -1.48 32.76
CA GLY A 173 -4.11 -1.09 34.08
C GLY A 173 -2.59 -1.21 34.23
N LYS A 174 -1.85 -1.32 33.12
CA LYS A 174 -0.39 -1.51 33.08
C LYS A 174 0.19 -1.14 31.73
N GLN A 175 1.50 -0.92 31.67
CA GLN A 175 2.22 -0.83 30.40
C GLN A 175 2.13 -2.17 29.65
N VAL A 176 1.76 -2.13 28.38
CA VAL A 176 1.55 -3.31 27.54
C VAL A 176 2.65 -3.43 26.51
N ASN A 177 3.17 -4.65 26.35
CA ASN A 177 4.04 -4.97 25.23
C ASN A 177 3.18 -5.20 23.98
N PHE A 178 3.13 -4.20 23.08
CA PHE A 178 2.44 -4.30 21.81
C PHE A 178 3.44 -4.64 20.70
N PRO A 179 3.07 -5.46 19.70
CA PRO A 179 4.00 -5.88 18.65
C PRO A 179 4.68 -4.72 17.93
N VAL A 180 6.01 -4.76 17.87
CA VAL A 180 6.83 -3.88 17.02
C VAL A 180 7.15 -4.61 15.73
N LEU A 181 6.94 -3.94 14.59
CA LEU A 181 7.18 -4.51 13.27
C LEU A 181 8.58 -4.14 12.79
N ASP A 182 9.28 -5.10 12.19
CA ASP A 182 10.52 -4.86 11.45
C ASP A 182 10.19 -4.29 10.06
N ILE A 183 9.86 -2.99 10.05
CA ILE A 183 9.45 -2.25 8.86
C ILE A 183 10.60 -2.17 7.85
N GLY A 184 11.83 -2.01 8.32
CA GLY A 184 13.02 -1.92 7.48
C GLY A 184 13.21 -3.21 6.67
N TYR A 185 13.00 -4.37 7.30
CA TYR A 185 13.00 -5.63 6.57
C TYR A 185 11.82 -5.74 5.58
N ALA A 186 10.62 -5.31 5.97
CA ALA A 186 9.46 -5.31 5.07
C ALA A 186 9.69 -4.42 3.84
N ILE A 187 10.28 -3.23 4.00
CA ILE A 187 10.65 -2.31 2.91
C ILE A 187 11.60 -3.01 1.92
N LYS A 188 12.61 -3.74 2.41
CA LYS A 188 13.53 -4.48 1.54
C LYS A 188 12.81 -5.54 0.71
N LEU A 189 11.85 -6.25 1.30
CA LEU A 189 11.06 -7.26 0.60
C LEU A 189 10.12 -6.64 -0.44
N ILE A 190 9.48 -5.51 -0.12
CA ILE A 190 8.63 -4.77 -1.06
C ILE A 190 9.46 -4.26 -2.24
N ALA A 191 10.63 -3.65 -1.98
CA ALA A 191 11.53 -3.17 -3.02
C ALA A 191 11.96 -4.31 -3.98
N LYS A 192 12.29 -5.48 -3.41
CA LYS A 192 12.59 -6.69 -4.20
C LYS A 192 11.40 -7.07 -5.09
N GLN A 193 10.19 -7.10 -4.54
CA GLN A 193 9.00 -7.48 -5.31
C GLN A 193 8.70 -6.50 -6.44
N TYR A 194 8.91 -5.19 -6.22
CA TYR A 194 8.75 -4.19 -7.29
C TYR A 194 9.74 -4.39 -8.42
N MET A 195 10.99 -4.75 -8.12
CA MET A 195 11.96 -5.12 -9.17
C MET A 195 11.53 -6.38 -9.93
N VAL A 196 11.01 -7.40 -9.24
CA VAL A 196 10.46 -8.60 -9.91
C VAL A 196 9.33 -8.23 -10.87
N THR A 197 8.39 -7.36 -10.46
CA THR A 197 7.32 -6.89 -11.34
C THR A 197 7.86 -6.07 -12.50
N LEU A 198 8.88 -5.23 -12.28
CA LEU A 198 9.52 -4.47 -13.35
C LEU A 198 10.17 -5.38 -14.40
N ASP A 199 10.89 -6.42 -13.97
CA ASP A 199 11.49 -7.41 -14.86
C ASP A 199 10.44 -8.20 -15.65
N GLN A 200 9.31 -8.54 -15.04
CA GLN A 200 8.19 -9.17 -15.73
C GLN A 200 7.64 -8.28 -16.85
N LEU A 201 7.45 -6.99 -16.57
CA LEU A 201 6.99 -6.01 -17.57
C LEU A 201 8.02 -5.86 -18.71
N ARG A 202 9.31 -5.82 -18.38
CA ARG A 202 10.40 -5.75 -19.37
C ARG A 202 10.41 -6.97 -20.28
N ASN A 203 10.29 -8.16 -19.70
CA ASN A 203 10.23 -9.42 -20.46
C ASN A 203 8.98 -9.54 -21.32
N ALA A 204 7.89 -8.87 -20.95
CA ALA A 204 6.67 -8.78 -21.74
C ALA A 204 6.72 -7.70 -22.85
N GLY A 205 7.79 -6.90 -22.93
CA GLY A 205 7.92 -5.80 -23.89
C GLY A 205 7.06 -4.58 -23.54
N GLU A 206 6.61 -4.47 -22.29
CA GLU A 206 5.85 -3.32 -21.80
C GLU A 206 6.76 -2.12 -21.48
N ILE A 207 8.05 -2.36 -21.25
CA ILE A 207 9.09 -1.35 -21.01
C ILE A 207 10.39 -1.70 -21.72
#